data_AF-A0A1H3VI09-F1
#
_entry.id   AF-A0A1H3VI09-F1
#
_cell.length_a   1.000
_cell.length_b   1.000
_cell.length_c   1.000
_cell.angle_alpha   90.00
_cell.angle_beta   90.00
_cell.angle_gamma   90.00
#
_symmetry.space_group_name_H-M   'P 1'
#
loop_
_entity.id
_entity.type
_entity.pdbx_description
1 polymer ?
#
loop_
_entity_poly.entity_id
_entity_poly.type
_entity_poly.pdbx_seq_one_letter_code
_entity_poly.pdbx_strand_id
1 'polypeptide(L)'
;MAYFIPSDTPLNPTEARAHAAPAAGPRTPANHLKDGVTKPIRLLALGTGEYGKTALLEFPGGWQRTIDLPTEADAWHPLFSELSQEDCAKLRSHAAPPVIRRPDGTRTRRGALSFITKDIHRGRWVKRVNSFDVPAENGCAGSVTGYRCAAELLDALARDYGPCIDKRDIIKAALQACNEPYGKPSRRNAGLAFMDIVEEALNFMAKHAKHREYMAAKIAQAEHVQAYMADHDAREKAAFVERMKAAKAAKRSKAQRSDA
;
A
#
# COMPACT_ATOMS: atom_id res chain seq x y z
N MET A 1 75.96 18.33 -2.53
CA MET A 1 74.58 18.20 -2.03
C MET A 1 74.06 16.85 -2.48
N ALA A 2 73.98 15.89 -1.55
CA ALA A 2 73.52 14.53 -1.82
C ALA A 2 72.04 14.44 -1.40
N TYR A 3 71.17 14.01 -2.31
CA TYR A 3 69.76 13.77 -2.02
C TYR A 3 69.62 12.36 -1.41
N PHE A 4 69.11 12.32 -0.19
CA PHE A 4 68.78 11.11 0.56
C PHE A 4 67.37 10.67 0.14
N ILE A 5 67.23 9.45 -0.40
CA ILE A 5 65.92 8.84 -0.71
C ILE A 5 65.62 7.84 0.42
N PRO A 6 64.58 8.04 1.24
CA PRO A 6 64.17 7.05 2.22
C PRO A 6 63.65 5.79 1.52
N SER A 7 64.24 4.66 1.87
CA SER A 7 63.86 3.31 1.43
C SER A 7 62.61 2.84 2.17
N ASP A 8 61.44 3.33 1.77
CA ASP A 8 60.13 2.77 2.16
C ASP A 8 59.09 3.01 1.06
N THR A 9 59.44 2.67 -0.18
CA THR A 9 58.49 2.59 -1.28
C THR A 9 57.91 1.18 -1.31
N PRO A 10 56.64 0.93 -0.92
CA PRO A 10 56.03 -0.36 -1.19
C PRO A 10 55.86 -0.56 -2.70
N LEU A 11 56.66 -1.47 -3.25
CA LEU A 11 56.52 -2.06 -4.58
C LEU A 11 55.30 -2.99 -4.60
N ASN A 12 54.10 -2.43 -4.77
CA ASN A 12 53.00 -3.05 -5.55
C ASN A 12 51.73 -2.19 -5.50
N PRO A 13 51.24 -1.63 -6.62
CA PRO A 13 49.93 -1.01 -6.69
C PRO A 13 48.91 -1.99 -7.29
N THR A 14 48.78 -3.23 -6.80
CA THR A 14 47.70 -4.13 -7.29
C THR A 14 47.31 -5.25 -6.34
N GLU A 15 47.14 -4.95 -5.06
CA GLU A 15 46.22 -5.72 -4.21
C GLU A 15 45.18 -4.78 -3.62
N ALA A 16 44.40 -4.16 -4.52
CA ALA A 16 43.05 -3.79 -4.15
C ALA A 16 42.34 -5.11 -3.79
N ARG A 17 42.29 -5.43 -2.49
CA ARG A 17 41.31 -6.39 -1.97
C ARG A 17 40.01 -6.02 -2.64
N ALA A 18 39.51 -6.89 -3.51
CA ALA A 18 38.19 -6.72 -4.10
C ALA A 18 37.26 -6.42 -2.92
N HIS A 19 36.61 -5.24 -2.96
CA HIS A 19 35.55 -4.96 -2.01
C HIS A 19 34.65 -6.18 -2.04
N ALA A 20 34.46 -6.82 -0.88
CA ALA A 20 33.52 -7.91 -0.75
C ALA A 20 32.24 -7.45 -1.44
N ALA A 21 31.77 -8.22 -2.42
CA ALA A 21 30.53 -7.89 -3.12
C ALA A 21 29.50 -7.54 -2.05
N PRO A 22 28.77 -6.42 -2.18
CA PRO A 22 27.79 -6.04 -1.19
C PRO A 22 26.90 -7.25 -0.96
N ALA A 23 26.75 -7.68 0.30
CA ALA A 23 25.86 -8.79 0.65
C ALA A 23 24.56 -8.56 -0.11
N ALA A 24 24.19 -9.50 -0.99
CA ALA A 24 23.07 -9.30 -1.89
C ALA A 24 21.84 -8.97 -1.05
N GLY A 25 21.39 -7.71 -1.11
CA GLY A 25 20.29 -7.22 -0.29
C GLY A 25 19.02 -8.05 -0.50
N PRO A 26 17.99 -7.88 0.36
CA PRO A 26 16.78 -8.68 0.31
C PRO A 26 16.19 -8.69 -1.11
N ARG A 27 15.85 -9.89 -1.59
CA ARG A 27 15.27 -10.08 -2.91
C ARG A 27 13.77 -9.85 -2.85
N THR A 28 13.42 -8.59 -2.59
CA THR A 28 12.04 -8.11 -2.52
C THR A 28 11.36 -8.16 -3.89
N PRO A 29 10.02 -8.14 -3.95
CA PRO A 29 9.29 -8.05 -5.21
C PRO A 29 9.76 -6.90 -6.11
N ALA A 30 10.02 -5.73 -5.51
CA ALA A 30 10.50 -4.54 -6.21
C ALA A 30 11.91 -4.73 -6.79
N ASN A 31 12.80 -5.44 -6.09
CA ASN A 31 14.13 -5.75 -6.59
C ASN A 31 14.09 -6.83 -7.67
N HIS A 32 13.19 -7.81 -7.54
CA HIS A 32 13.04 -8.86 -8.55
C HIS A 32 12.58 -8.30 -9.90
N LEU A 33 11.65 -7.34 -9.90
CA LEU A 33 11.15 -6.71 -11.13
C LEU A 33 12.21 -5.90 -11.89
N LYS A 34 13.31 -5.48 -11.25
CA LYS A 34 14.43 -4.83 -11.92
C LYS A 34 15.20 -5.80 -12.84
N ASP A 35 15.13 -7.11 -12.56
CA ASP A 35 15.89 -8.14 -13.25
C ASP A 35 15.13 -8.75 -14.46
N GLY A 36 13.87 -8.37 -14.70
CA GLY A 36 13.05 -8.91 -15.78
C GLY A 36 11.62 -9.20 -15.35
N VAL A 37 10.67 -8.95 -16.26
CA VAL A 37 9.22 -8.75 -16.03
C VAL A 37 8.45 -10.02 -15.65
N THR A 38 9.10 -11.17 -15.60
CA THR A 38 8.40 -12.46 -15.46
C THR A 38 7.70 -12.53 -14.11
N LYS A 39 6.37 -12.57 -14.14
CA LYS A 39 5.56 -12.73 -12.94
C LYS A 39 5.39 -14.21 -12.59
N PRO A 40 5.25 -14.54 -11.30
CA PRO A 40 4.97 -15.89 -10.87
C PRO A 40 3.55 -16.33 -11.26
N ILE A 41 3.40 -17.61 -11.56
CA ILE A 41 2.13 -18.26 -11.91
C ILE A 41 1.53 -19.07 -10.76
N ARG A 42 2.36 -19.47 -9.77
CA ARG A 42 1.90 -20.28 -8.63
C ARG A 42 2.72 -20.03 -7.37
N LEU A 43 2.05 -20.07 -6.22
CA LEU A 43 2.69 -20.09 -4.90
C LEU A 43 2.97 -21.53 -4.48
N LEU A 44 4.23 -21.86 -4.20
CA LEU A 44 4.66 -23.22 -3.85
C LEU A 44 4.80 -23.42 -2.34
N ALA A 45 5.42 -22.47 -1.65
CA ALA A 45 5.63 -22.55 -0.21
C ALA A 45 5.75 -21.16 0.42
N LEU A 46 5.47 -21.11 1.73
CA LEU A 46 5.60 -19.93 2.56
C LEU A 46 6.59 -20.24 3.69
N GLY A 47 7.52 -19.33 3.92
CA GLY A 47 8.63 -19.55 4.85
C GLY A 47 9.03 -18.32 5.64
N THR A 48 10.12 -18.44 6.39
CA THR A 48 10.79 -17.32 7.06
C THR A 48 12.29 -17.44 6.75
N GLY A 49 12.91 -16.32 6.40
CA GLY A 49 14.34 -16.22 6.07
C GLY A 49 14.99 -15.06 6.81
N GLU A 50 16.23 -14.73 6.42
CA GLU A 50 17.07 -13.69 7.05
C GLU A 50 16.38 -12.32 7.09
N TYR A 51 15.63 -11.98 6.04
CA TYR A 51 14.99 -10.67 5.88
C TYR A 51 13.50 -10.65 6.25
N GLY A 52 12.99 -11.70 6.91
CA GLY A 52 11.60 -11.78 7.36
C GLY A 52 10.83 -12.93 6.70
N LYS A 53 9.56 -12.69 6.35
CA LYS A 53 8.73 -13.71 5.70
C LYS A 53 9.21 -13.94 4.27
N THR A 54 9.07 -15.16 3.77
CA THR A 54 9.46 -15.51 2.40
C THR A 54 8.36 -16.27 1.69
N ALA A 55 8.35 -16.20 0.36
CA ALA A 55 7.47 -16.96 -0.51
C ALA A 55 8.27 -17.64 -1.63
N LEU A 56 8.15 -18.96 -1.74
CA LEU A 56 8.68 -19.72 -2.86
C LEU A 56 7.63 -19.74 -3.98
N LEU A 57 8.02 -19.29 -5.16
CA LEU A 57 7.13 -19.07 -6.28
C LEU A 57 7.63 -19.83 -7.50
N GLU A 58 6.68 -20.28 -8.31
CA GLU A 58 6.92 -20.84 -9.64
C GLU A 58 6.62 -19.79 -10.71
N PHE A 59 7.46 -19.76 -11.74
CA PHE A 59 7.38 -18.83 -12.86
C PHE A 59 7.13 -19.59 -14.17
N PRO A 60 6.68 -18.91 -15.23
CA PRO A 60 6.63 -19.46 -16.58
C PRO A 60 7.94 -20.16 -16.96
N GLY A 61 7.82 -21.39 -17.46
CA GLY A 61 8.98 -22.26 -17.73
C GLY A 61 9.40 -23.16 -16.57
N GLY A 62 8.65 -23.18 -15.46
CA GLY A 62 8.81 -24.16 -14.37
C GLY A 62 9.97 -23.89 -13.40
N TRP A 63 10.71 -22.80 -13.59
CA TRP A 63 11.74 -22.39 -12.63
C TRP A 63 11.11 -21.77 -11.38
N GLN A 64 11.84 -21.89 -10.27
CA GLN A 64 11.35 -21.48 -8.96
C GLN A 64 12.29 -20.45 -8.33
N ARG A 65 11.74 -19.56 -7.52
CA ARG A 65 12.54 -18.59 -6.76
C ARG A 65 11.85 -18.18 -5.47
N THR A 66 12.66 -18.01 -4.44
CA THR A 66 12.25 -17.43 -3.17
C THR A 66 12.31 -15.91 -3.25
N ILE A 67 11.21 -15.26 -2.89
CA ILE A 67 11.08 -13.81 -2.77
C ILE A 67 10.95 -13.45 -1.30
N ASP A 68 11.74 -12.47 -0.87
CA ASP A 68 11.69 -11.94 0.49
C ASP A 68 10.52 -10.96 0.62
N LEU A 69 9.81 -11.04 1.73
CA LEU A 69 8.70 -10.15 2.10
C LEU A 69 9.01 -9.47 3.45
N PRO A 70 9.98 -8.53 3.49
CA PRO A 70 10.36 -7.86 4.74
C PRO A 70 9.22 -7.08 5.37
N THR A 71 8.27 -6.61 4.56
CA THR A 71 7.10 -5.87 5.02
C THR A 71 5.80 -6.49 4.48
N GLU A 72 4.69 -6.20 5.15
CA GLU A 72 3.37 -6.60 4.64
C GLU A 72 3.09 -6.04 3.24
N ALA A 73 3.59 -4.84 2.92
CA ALA A 73 3.37 -4.21 1.62
C ALA A 73 3.94 -5.05 0.46
N ASP A 74 5.00 -5.81 0.72
CA ASP A 74 5.61 -6.69 -0.27
C ASP A 74 4.61 -7.74 -0.78
N ALA A 75 3.79 -8.33 0.10
CA ALA A 75 2.77 -9.32 -0.30
C ALA A 75 1.62 -8.76 -1.15
N TRP A 76 1.55 -7.44 -1.31
CA TRP A 76 0.59 -6.74 -2.15
C TRP A 76 1.20 -6.18 -3.44
N HIS A 77 2.49 -6.43 -3.69
CA HIS A 77 3.18 -5.93 -4.88
C HIS A 77 2.51 -6.44 -6.17
N PRO A 78 2.43 -5.63 -7.25
CA PRO A 78 1.91 -6.05 -8.55
C PRO A 78 2.61 -7.25 -9.19
N LEU A 79 3.76 -7.67 -8.64
CA LEU A 79 4.45 -8.88 -9.08
C LEU A 79 3.49 -10.07 -8.96
N PHE A 80 2.68 -10.10 -7.90
CA PHE A 80 1.75 -11.18 -7.60
C PHE A 80 0.40 -11.07 -8.30
N SER A 81 0.23 -10.11 -9.22
CA SER A 81 -1.05 -9.84 -9.89
C SER A 81 -1.57 -11.02 -10.74
N GLU A 82 -0.69 -11.93 -11.16
CA GLU A 82 -1.04 -13.10 -11.98
C GLU A 82 -1.22 -14.39 -11.16
N LEU A 83 -0.98 -14.34 -9.85
CA LEU A 83 -1.29 -15.45 -8.96
C LEU A 83 -2.81 -15.61 -8.82
N SER A 84 -3.23 -16.84 -8.53
CA SER A 84 -4.62 -17.11 -8.17
C SER A 84 -5.05 -16.26 -6.95
N GLN A 85 -6.34 -15.96 -6.85
CA GLN A 85 -6.86 -15.22 -5.70
C GLN A 85 -6.60 -15.96 -4.38
N GLU A 86 -6.64 -17.30 -4.40
CA GLU A 86 -6.34 -18.15 -3.25
C GLU A 86 -4.87 -18.02 -2.82
N ASP A 87 -3.93 -18.07 -3.77
CA ASP A 87 -2.50 -17.92 -3.48
C ASP A 87 -2.17 -16.51 -2.98
N CYS A 88 -2.77 -15.49 -3.59
CA CYS A 88 -2.70 -14.12 -3.09
C CYS A 88 -3.21 -14.03 -1.64
N ALA A 89 -4.32 -14.69 -1.30
CA ALA A 89 -4.86 -14.67 0.06
C ALA A 89 -3.94 -15.36 1.07
N LYS A 90 -3.34 -16.51 0.70
CA LYS A 90 -2.35 -17.23 1.52
C LYS A 90 -1.10 -16.37 1.75
N LEU A 91 -0.54 -15.79 0.68
CA LEU A 91 0.62 -14.90 0.73
C LEU A 91 0.39 -13.70 1.66
N ARG A 92 -0.74 -13.01 1.51
CA ARG A 92 -1.08 -11.82 2.30
C ARG A 92 -1.31 -12.17 3.77
N SER A 93 -1.92 -13.31 4.06
CA SER A 93 -2.14 -13.78 5.43
C SER A 93 -0.82 -14.13 6.12
N HIS A 94 0.14 -14.69 5.37
CA HIS A 94 1.46 -15.04 5.87
C HIS A 94 2.36 -13.84 6.17
N ALA A 95 2.29 -12.80 5.33
CA ALA A 95 3.07 -11.57 5.48
C ALA A 95 2.46 -10.60 6.53
N ALA A 96 1.30 -10.91 7.11
CA ALA A 96 0.73 -10.12 8.18
C ALA A 96 1.54 -10.30 9.49
N PRO A 97 2.12 -9.24 10.07
CA PRO A 97 2.85 -9.37 11.33
C PRO A 97 1.90 -9.65 12.50
N PRO A 98 2.36 -10.39 13.54
CA PRO A 98 1.63 -10.45 14.80
C PRO A 98 1.59 -9.06 15.43
N VAL A 99 0.39 -8.57 15.74
CA VAL A 99 0.19 -7.29 16.42
C VAL A 99 0.55 -7.46 17.88
N ILE A 100 1.78 -7.09 18.26
CA ILE A 100 2.23 -7.16 19.66
C ILE A 100 2.38 -5.74 20.19
N ARG A 101 1.45 -5.32 21.05
CA ARG A 101 1.70 -4.21 21.97
C ARG A 101 2.63 -4.74 23.04
N ARG A 102 3.91 -4.36 22.99
CA ARG A 102 4.82 -4.68 24.09
C ARG A 102 4.46 -3.81 25.30
N PRO A 103 4.59 -4.33 26.54
CA PRO A 103 4.28 -3.58 27.76
C PRO A 103 5.09 -2.28 27.91
N ASP A 104 6.24 -2.20 27.23
CA ASP A 104 7.14 -1.03 27.18
C ASP A 104 6.62 0.13 26.31
N GLY A 105 5.44 -0.01 25.69
CA GLY A 105 4.86 1.02 24.82
C GLY A 105 5.43 1.06 23.40
N THR A 106 6.37 0.17 23.06
CA THR A 106 6.89 0.06 21.70
C THR A 106 5.83 -0.49 20.74
N ARG A 107 5.69 0.15 19.58
CA ARG A 107 4.69 -0.15 18.56
C ARG A 107 5.37 -0.80 17.35
N THR A 108 4.83 -1.91 16.86
CA THR A 108 5.33 -2.57 15.64
C THR A 108 4.94 -1.78 14.39
N ARG A 109 5.93 -1.37 13.60
CA ARG A 109 5.78 -0.84 12.22
C ARG A 109 4.92 -1.80 11.38
N ARG A 110 3.93 -1.28 10.64
CA ARG A 110 3.15 -2.08 9.69
C ARG A 110 3.32 -1.55 8.26
N GLY A 111 3.93 -2.35 7.39
CA GLY A 111 4.03 -2.07 5.95
C GLY A 111 5.20 -1.16 5.56
N ALA A 112 5.15 -0.64 4.33
CA ALA A 112 6.22 0.19 3.77
C ALA A 112 6.41 1.52 4.54
N LEU A 113 5.35 2.05 5.14
CA LEU A 113 5.30 3.37 5.78
C LEU A 113 5.49 3.26 7.29
N SER A 114 6.47 3.99 7.84
CA SER A 114 6.85 3.96 9.25
C SER A 114 5.81 4.60 10.18
N PHE A 115 5.04 5.56 9.67
CA PHE A 115 4.08 6.39 10.40
C PHE A 115 2.64 5.84 10.39
N ILE A 116 2.43 4.62 9.90
CA ILE A 116 1.12 3.95 9.94
C ILE A 116 1.14 2.83 10.98
N THR A 117 0.31 2.96 12.00
CA THR A 117 0.16 1.97 13.07
C THR A 117 -1.31 1.57 13.24
N LYS A 118 -1.59 0.42 13.87
CA LYS A 118 -2.95 0.02 14.24
C LYS A 118 -3.15 0.25 15.73
N ASP A 119 -4.28 0.84 16.10
CA ASP A 119 -4.78 0.73 17.47
C ASP A 119 -5.40 -0.65 17.68
N ILE A 120 -5.07 -1.29 18.81
CA ILE A 120 -5.71 -2.52 19.26
C ILE A 120 -7.00 -2.12 20.00
N HIS A 121 -8.13 -2.24 19.29
CA HIS A 121 -9.53 -2.31 19.74
C HIS A 121 -10.02 -1.43 20.92
N ARG A 122 -11.12 -0.71 20.67
CA ARG A 122 -12.20 -0.50 21.64
C ARG A 122 -13.47 -1.16 21.09
N GLY A 123 -13.77 -2.40 21.53
CA GLY A 123 -15.03 -3.08 21.23
C GLY A 123 -15.06 -4.00 19.99
N ARG A 124 -16.26 -4.53 19.69
CA ARG A 124 -16.52 -5.68 18.79
C ARG A 124 -16.46 -5.35 17.28
N TRP A 125 -16.40 -4.08 16.92
CA TRP A 125 -16.43 -3.64 15.53
C TRP A 125 -15.54 -2.40 15.39
N VAL A 126 -14.63 -2.40 14.41
CA VAL A 126 -13.67 -1.36 14.01
C VAL A 126 -12.23 -1.58 14.51
N LYS A 127 -11.39 -2.12 13.61
CA LYS A 127 -9.93 -1.93 13.65
C LYS A 127 -9.65 -0.48 13.23
N ARG A 128 -9.32 0.42 14.17
CA ARG A 128 -8.83 1.77 13.79
C ARG A 128 -7.36 1.66 13.39
N VAL A 129 -7.05 2.07 12.17
CA VAL A 129 -5.68 2.29 11.71
C VAL A 129 -5.37 3.76 11.98
N ASN A 130 -4.30 4.04 12.73
CA ASN A 130 -3.76 5.38 12.83
C ASN A 130 -2.90 5.62 11.59
N SER A 131 -3.52 6.23 10.59
CA SER A 131 -2.92 6.48 9.27
C SER A 131 -1.92 7.64 9.25
N PHE A 132 -1.70 8.32 10.38
CA PHE A 132 -0.68 9.36 10.57
C PHE A 132 -0.24 9.42 12.04
N ASP A 133 0.42 8.36 12.50
CA ASP A 133 0.94 8.18 13.86
C ASP A 133 2.38 8.68 13.95
N VAL A 134 2.55 9.99 14.04
CA VAL A 134 3.84 10.67 14.21
C VAL A 134 3.99 11.20 15.64
N PRO A 135 5.22 11.30 16.17
CA PRO A 135 5.45 11.87 17.50
C PRO A 135 4.97 13.31 17.62
N ALA A 136 4.62 13.72 18.84
CA ALA A 136 4.35 15.12 19.15
C ALA A 136 5.67 15.86 19.34
N GLU A 137 5.98 16.78 18.43
CA GLU A 137 7.29 17.41 18.33
C GLU A 137 7.19 18.94 18.28
N ASN A 138 8.29 19.60 18.60
CA ASN A 138 8.41 21.05 18.42
C ASN A 138 8.54 21.41 16.93
N GLY A 139 8.17 22.66 16.59
CA GLY A 139 8.33 23.33 15.29
C GLY A 139 9.11 22.56 14.21
N CYS A 140 10.41 22.81 14.16
CA CYS A 140 11.31 22.30 13.13
C CYS A 140 11.45 20.77 13.12
N ALA A 141 11.44 20.12 14.28
CA ALA A 141 11.53 18.66 14.37
C ALA A 141 10.29 18.01 13.73
N GLY A 142 9.10 18.54 14.04
CA GLY A 142 7.85 18.12 13.42
C GLY A 142 7.89 18.28 11.89
N SER A 143 8.39 19.41 11.37
CA SER A 143 8.51 19.59 9.91
C SER A 143 9.42 18.54 9.25
N VAL A 144 10.58 18.23 9.85
CA VAL A 144 11.47 17.17 9.35
C VAL A 144 10.77 15.81 9.32
N THR A 145 10.02 15.48 10.37
CA THR A 145 9.21 14.26 10.43
C THR A 145 8.16 14.24 9.33
N GLY A 146 7.43 15.34 9.10
CA GLY A 146 6.45 15.46 8.02
C GLY A 146 7.04 15.20 6.63
N TYR A 147 8.19 15.82 6.31
CA TYR A 147 8.88 15.58 5.04
C TYR A 147 9.36 14.14 4.88
N ARG A 148 9.87 13.51 5.94
CA ARG A 148 10.26 12.10 5.91
C ARG A 148 9.05 11.19 5.63
N CYS A 149 7.91 11.44 6.27
CA CYS A 149 6.68 10.71 6.02
C CYS A 149 6.20 10.87 4.57
N ALA A 150 6.29 12.08 4.01
CA ALA A 150 5.91 12.32 2.62
C ALA A 150 6.85 11.62 1.63
N ALA A 151 8.17 11.65 1.88
CA ALA A 151 9.16 10.93 1.08
C ALA A 151 8.92 9.41 1.13
N GLU A 152 8.70 8.84 2.31
CA GLU A 152 8.34 7.42 2.46
C GLU A 152 7.07 7.05 1.68
N LEU A 153 6.05 7.91 1.71
CA LEU A 153 4.83 7.70 0.93
C LEU A 153 5.13 7.68 -0.57
N LEU A 154 5.82 8.69 -1.09
CA LEU A 154 6.17 8.77 -2.51
C LEU A 154 7.03 7.58 -2.96
N ASP A 155 8.02 7.17 -2.16
CA ASP A 155 8.83 5.98 -2.43
C ASP A 155 8.00 4.70 -2.47
N ALA A 156 7.02 4.56 -1.57
CA ALA A 156 6.13 3.41 -1.56
C ALA A 156 5.17 3.43 -2.76
N LEU A 157 4.71 4.61 -3.19
CA LEU A 157 3.89 4.77 -4.40
C LEU A 157 4.68 4.45 -5.67
N ALA A 158 5.94 4.89 -5.76
CA ALA A 158 6.84 4.60 -6.87
C ALA A 158 7.16 3.10 -7.01
N ARG A 159 7.03 2.33 -5.91
CA ARG A 159 7.13 0.86 -5.89
C ARG A 159 5.79 0.15 -6.14
N ASP A 160 4.77 0.88 -6.57
CA ASP A 160 3.41 0.38 -6.79
C ASP A 160 2.76 -0.32 -5.58
N TYR A 161 3.19 -0.01 -4.35
CA TYR A 161 2.43 -0.37 -3.16
C TYR A 161 1.16 0.49 -3.01
N GLY A 162 0.90 1.39 -3.96
CA GLY A 162 -0.23 2.28 -3.99
C GLY A 162 -1.61 1.64 -3.75
N PRO A 163 -1.93 0.43 -4.25
CA PRO A 163 -3.23 -0.22 -4.03
C PRO A 163 -3.50 -0.65 -2.59
N CYS A 164 -2.47 -0.83 -1.74
CA CYS A 164 -2.62 -1.28 -0.35
C CYS A 164 -2.45 -0.17 0.69
N ILE A 165 -2.05 1.04 0.25
CA ILE A 165 -1.90 2.23 1.08
C ILE A 165 -3.18 3.05 0.96
N ASP A 166 -3.91 3.19 2.07
CA ASP A 166 -5.07 4.09 2.15
C ASP A 166 -4.62 5.56 2.21
N LYS A 167 -4.27 6.10 1.03
CA LYS A 167 -3.86 7.49 0.85
C LYS A 167 -4.88 8.48 1.41
N ARG A 168 -6.18 8.16 1.28
CA ARG A 168 -7.26 9.04 1.72
C ARG A 168 -7.24 9.18 3.24
N ASP A 169 -7.11 8.08 3.96
CA ASP A 169 -7.05 8.11 5.41
C ASP A 169 -5.78 8.76 5.94
N ILE A 170 -4.63 8.56 5.27
CA ILE A 170 -3.37 9.25 5.59
C ILE A 170 -3.55 10.77 5.46
N ILE A 171 -4.02 11.24 4.31
CA ILE A 171 -4.23 12.68 4.04
C ILE A 171 -5.21 13.27 5.05
N LYS A 172 -6.31 12.56 5.35
CA LYS A 172 -7.28 12.99 6.35
C LYS A 172 -6.66 13.12 7.74
N ALA A 173 -5.84 12.16 8.15
CA ALA A 173 -5.18 12.16 9.45
C ALA A 173 -4.08 13.24 9.54
N ALA A 174 -3.32 13.47 8.46
CA ALA A 174 -2.36 14.55 8.37
C ALA A 174 -3.04 15.93 8.45
N LEU A 175 -4.15 16.11 7.73
CA LEU A 175 -4.96 17.34 7.80
C LEU A 175 -5.52 17.59 9.20
N GLN A 176 -5.95 16.53 9.90
CA GLN A 176 -6.35 16.64 11.30
C GLN A 176 -5.18 17.08 12.19
N ALA A 177 -3.97 16.56 11.96
CA ALA A 177 -2.77 16.99 12.67
C ALA A 177 -2.47 18.48 12.45
N CYS A 178 -2.63 19.01 11.23
CA CYS A 178 -2.45 20.45 10.93
C CYS A 178 -3.31 21.38 11.82
N ASN A 179 -4.46 20.88 12.27
CA ASN A 179 -5.40 21.63 13.11
C ASN A 179 -5.10 21.53 14.62
N GLU A 180 -4.07 20.79 15.02
CA GLU A 180 -3.64 20.71 16.42
C GLU A 180 -3.16 22.08 16.95
N PRO A 181 -3.37 22.38 18.24
CA PRO A 181 -3.08 23.69 18.82
C PRO A 181 -1.59 24.06 18.74
N TYR A 182 -1.33 25.35 18.55
CA TYR A 182 0.01 25.92 18.55
C TYR A 182 0.55 26.12 19.98
N GLY A 183 1.88 26.15 20.12
CA GLY A 183 2.55 26.52 21.38
C GLY A 183 2.95 25.37 22.30
N LYS A 184 2.65 24.11 21.94
CA LYS A 184 3.14 22.90 22.62
C LYS A 184 3.60 21.86 21.60
N PRO A 185 4.49 20.92 21.99
CA PRO A 185 4.81 19.77 21.15
C PRO A 185 3.52 19.09 20.68
N SER A 186 3.36 18.94 19.38
CA SER A 186 2.16 18.40 18.74
C SER A 186 2.52 17.82 17.37
N ARG A 187 1.58 17.16 16.71
CA ARG A 187 1.78 16.64 15.35
C ARG A 187 1.58 17.73 14.29
N ARG A 188 1.26 18.97 14.69
CA ARG A 188 0.90 20.08 13.81
C ARG A 188 1.90 20.31 12.69
N ASN A 189 3.17 20.52 13.02
CA ASN A 189 4.18 20.86 12.03
C ASN A 189 4.56 19.68 11.12
N ALA A 190 4.40 18.44 11.62
CA ALA A 190 4.52 17.24 10.79
C ALA A 190 3.37 17.13 9.79
N GLY A 191 2.13 17.42 10.23
CA GLY A 191 0.98 17.51 9.35
C GLY A 191 1.15 18.58 8.27
N LEU A 192 1.56 19.78 8.66
CA LEU A 192 1.79 20.90 7.73
C LEU A 192 2.84 20.54 6.68
N ALA A 193 4.04 20.14 7.08
CA ALA A 193 5.12 19.79 6.16
C ALA A 193 4.77 18.59 5.25
N PHE A 194 3.99 17.62 5.74
CA PHE A 194 3.48 16.53 4.91
C PHE A 194 2.51 17.06 3.84
N MET A 195 1.57 17.94 4.23
CA MET A 195 0.59 18.53 3.31
C MET A 195 1.22 19.48 2.30
N ASP A 196 2.30 20.18 2.66
CA ASP A 196 3.08 21.03 1.73
C ASP A 196 3.61 20.18 0.55
N ILE A 197 4.11 18.97 0.80
CA ILE A 197 4.55 18.06 -0.27
C ILE A 197 3.37 17.53 -1.10
N VAL A 198 2.21 17.29 -0.49
CA VAL A 198 1.00 16.92 -1.22
C VAL A 198 0.60 18.04 -2.19
N GLU A 199 0.68 19.30 -1.76
CA GLU A 199 0.43 20.47 -2.61
C GLU A 199 1.43 20.57 -3.77
N GLU A 200 2.73 20.44 -3.48
CA GLU A 200 3.77 20.43 -4.51
C GLU A 200 3.60 19.29 -5.52
N ALA A 201 3.22 18.10 -5.06
CA ALA A 201 2.92 16.97 -5.93
C ALA A 201 1.71 17.24 -6.84
N LEU A 202 0.66 17.89 -6.34
CA LEU A 202 -0.49 18.30 -7.15
C LEU A 202 -0.09 19.30 -8.23
N ASN A 203 0.71 20.32 -7.86
CA ASN A 203 1.24 21.30 -8.80
C ASN A 203 2.12 20.65 -9.88
N PHE A 204 2.96 19.68 -9.49
CA PHE A 204 3.78 18.92 -10.42
C PHE A 204 2.91 18.10 -11.39
N MET A 205 1.93 17.35 -10.89
CA MET A 205 1.02 16.56 -11.73
C MET A 205 0.22 17.43 -12.70
N ALA A 206 -0.26 18.60 -12.27
CA ALA A 206 -1.00 19.53 -13.12
C ALA A 206 -0.15 20.03 -14.30
N LYS A 207 1.16 20.21 -14.11
CA LYS A 207 2.09 20.69 -15.15
C LYS A 207 2.61 19.58 -16.06
N HIS A 208 2.80 18.37 -15.53
CA HIS A 208 3.59 17.34 -16.20
C HIS A 208 2.82 16.05 -16.54
N ALA A 209 1.66 15.79 -15.93
CA ALA A 209 0.88 14.59 -16.20
C ALA A 209 -0.19 14.82 -17.28
N LYS A 210 -0.59 13.74 -17.97
CA LYS A 210 -1.75 13.70 -18.88
C LYS A 210 -3.09 13.68 -18.13
N HIS A 211 -3.22 14.55 -17.13
CA HIS A 211 -4.36 14.56 -16.21
C HIS A 211 -5.69 14.82 -16.92
N ARG A 212 -5.73 15.60 -18.01
CA ARG A 212 -6.96 15.87 -18.76
C ARG A 212 -7.58 14.60 -19.37
N GLU A 213 -6.78 13.83 -20.09
CA GLU A 213 -7.21 12.55 -20.69
C GLU A 213 -7.61 11.55 -19.61
N TYR A 214 -6.80 11.44 -18.56
CA TYR A 214 -7.06 10.56 -17.43
C TYR A 214 -8.39 10.91 -16.71
N MET A 215 -8.64 12.20 -16.46
CA MET A 215 -9.86 12.66 -15.81
C MET A 215 -11.08 12.49 -16.70
N ALA A 216 -10.97 12.74 -18.01
CA ALA A 216 -12.05 12.47 -18.96
C ALA A 216 -12.45 10.97 -18.94
N ALA A 217 -11.48 10.07 -18.94
CA ALA A 217 -11.74 8.63 -18.83
C ALA A 217 -12.41 8.26 -17.49
N LYS A 218 -12.00 8.90 -16.38
CA LYS A 218 -12.62 8.66 -15.06
C LYS A 218 -14.05 9.18 -14.97
N ILE A 219 -14.34 10.34 -15.57
CA ILE A 219 -15.70 10.89 -15.67
C ILE A 219 -16.58 9.94 -16.49
N ALA A 220 -16.13 9.54 -17.68
CA ALA A 220 -16.87 8.61 -18.53
C ALA A 220 -17.12 7.25 -17.84
N GLN A 221 -16.14 6.74 -17.09
CA GLN A 221 -16.31 5.54 -16.27
C GLN A 221 -17.41 5.72 -15.21
N ALA A 222 -17.43 6.86 -14.51
CA ALA A 222 -18.42 7.14 -13.49
C ALA A 222 -19.83 7.33 -14.08
N GLU A 223 -19.95 8.03 -15.21
CA GLU A 223 -21.21 8.21 -15.94
C GLU A 223 -21.77 6.87 -16.43
N HIS A 224 -20.91 6.00 -16.94
CA HIS A 224 -21.30 4.65 -17.35
C HIS A 224 -21.85 3.84 -16.17
N VAL A 225 -21.17 3.87 -15.02
CA VAL A 225 -21.64 3.20 -13.80
C VAL A 225 -22.97 3.79 -13.33
N GLN A 226 -23.13 5.11 -13.37
CA GLN A 226 -24.38 5.78 -13.01
C GLN A 226 -25.55 5.34 -13.90
N ALA A 227 -25.34 5.33 -15.22
CA ALA A 227 -26.35 4.88 -16.18
C ALA A 227 -26.72 3.41 -15.95
N TYR A 228 -25.72 2.55 -15.74
CA TYR A 228 -25.92 1.14 -15.43
C TYR A 228 -26.76 0.94 -14.16
N MET A 229 -26.46 1.68 -13.07
CA MET A 229 -27.23 1.57 -11.83
C MET A 229 -28.66 2.09 -11.99
N ALA A 230 -28.86 3.18 -12.74
CA ALA A 230 -30.20 3.69 -13.02
C ALA A 230 -31.05 2.70 -13.83
N ASP A 231 -30.46 2.06 -14.85
CA ASP A 231 -31.11 1.01 -15.63
C ASP A 231 -31.44 -0.22 -14.79
N HIS A 232 -30.53 -0.62 -13.91
CA HIS A 232 -30.74 -1.72 -12.98
C HIS A 232 -31.92 -1.43 -12.04
N ASP A 233 -31.94 -0.25 -11.41
CA ASP A 233 -33.03 0.18 -10.52
C ASP A 233 -34.37 0.26 -11.26
N ALA A 234 -34.37 0.73 -12.50
CA ALA A 234 -35.58 0.78 -13.33
C ALA A 234 -36.12 -0.62 -13.63
N ARG A 235 -35.23 -1.57 -13.96
CA ARG A 235 -35.60 -2.99 -14.19
C ARG A 235 -36.13 -3.64 -12.93
N GLU A 236 -35.48 -3.41 -11.78
CA GLU A 236 -35.95 -3.95 -10.49
C GLU A 236 -37.34 -3.42 -10.12
N LYS A 237 -37.58 -2.12 -10.31
CA LYS A 237 -38.90 -1.49 -10.09
C LYS A 237 -39.96 -2.09 -11.02
N ALA A 238 -39.66 -2.24 -12.31
CA ALA A 238 -40.58 -2.87 -13.26
C ALA A 238 -40.89 -4.32 -12.89
N ALA A 239 -39.87 -5.11 -12.55
CA ALA A 239 -40.02 -6.50 -12.11
C ALA A 239 -40.83 -6.60 -10.80
N PHE A 240 -40.70 -5.64 -9.89
CA PHE A 240 -41.54 -5.56 -8.69
C PHE A 240 -43.01 -5.29 -9.02
N VAL A 241 -43.30 -4.34 -9.91
CA VAL A 241 -44.67 -4.04 -10.35
C VAL A 241 -45.32 -5.26 -11.00
N GLU A 242 -44.61 -5.97 -11.88
CA GLU A 242 -45.14 -7.17 -12.52
C GLU A 242 -45.40 -8.32 -11.52
N ARG A 243 -44.50 -8.52 -10.54
CA ARG A 243 -44.75 -9.47 -9.44
C ARG A 243 -46.02 -9.11 -8.65
N MET A 244 -46.26 -7.82 -8.39
CA MET A 244 -47.45 -7.37 -7.68
C MET A 244 -48.73 -7.53 -8.52
N LYS A 245 -48.69 -7.28 -9.82
CA LYS A 245 -49.82 -7.55 -10.73
C LYS A 245 -50.15 -9.04 -10.76
N ALA A 246 -49.15 -9.90 -10.92
CA ALA A 246 -49.32 -11.35 -10.91
C ALA A 246 -49.91 -11.84 -9.57
N ALA A 247 -49.42 -11.33 -8.44
CA ALA A 247 -49.95 -11.66 -7.11
C ALA A 247 -51.42 -11.23 -6.93
N LYS A 248 -51.80 -10.04 -7.43
CA LYS A 248 -53.20 -9.59 -7.41
C LYS A 248 -54.10 -10.44 -8.29
N ALA A 249 -53.65 -10.82 -9.49
CA ALA A 249 -54.40 -11.70 -10.39
C ALA A 249 -54.59 -13.12 -9.80
N ALA A 250 -53.55 -13.67 -9.18
CA ALA A 250 -53.61 -14.94 -8.46
C ALA A 250 -54.60 -14.91 -7.28
N LYS A 251 -54.66 -13.80 -6.51
CA LYS A 251 -55.65 -13.63 -5.45
C LYS A 251 -57.08 -13.58 -5.99
N ARG A 252 -57.32 -12.86 -7.09
CA ARG A 252 -58.67 -12.75 -7.72
C ARG A 252 -59.17 -14.09 -8.25
N SER A 253 -58.32 -14.84 -8.95
CA SER A 253 -58.68 -16.17 -9.47
C SER A 253 -58.93 -17.19 -8.35
N LYS A 254 -58.22 -17.09 -7.22
CA LYS A 254 -58.46 -17.92 -6.05
C LYS A 254 -59.80 -17.61 -5.36
N ALA A 255 -60.19 -16.34 -5.29
CA ALA A 255 -61.48 -15.92 -4.75
C ALA A 255 -62.66 -16.35 -5.65
N GLN A 256 -62.52 -16.23 -6.97
CA GLN A 256 -63.54 -16.71 -7.93
C GLN A 256 -63.71 -18.23 -7.92
N ARG A 257 -62.69 -18.99 -7.49
CA ARG A 257 -62.77 -20.45 -7.32
C ARG A 257 -63.35 -20.88 -5.97
N SER A 258 -63.49 -19.99 -4.98
CA SER A 258 -64.11 -20.31 -3.69
C SER A 258 -65.61 -19.99 -3.63
N ASP A 259 -66.11 -19.22 -4.60
CA ASP A 259 -67.53 -18.86 -4.74
C ASP A 259 -68.28 -19.70 -5.80
N ALA A 260 -67.62 -20.72 -6.36
CA ALA A 260 -68.19 -21.71 -7.28
C ALA A 260 -68.16 -23.10 -6.63
#